data_AF-A0A8B6G6T5-F1
#
_entry.id   AF-A0A8B6G6T5-F1
#
_cell.length_a   1.000
_cell.length_b   1.000
_cell.length_c   1.000
_cell.angle_alpha   90.00
_cell.angle_beta   90.00
_cell.angle_gamma   90.00
#
_symmetry.space_group_name_H-M   'P 1'
#
loop_
_entity.id
_entity.type
_entity.pdbx_description
1 polymer ?
#
loop_
_entity_poly.entity_id
_entity_poly.type
_entity_poly.pdbx_seq_one_letter_code
_entity_poly.pdbx_strand_id
1 'polypeptide(L)'
;MVLQFSLIFCGFSLVLAKTYTNYNEHKPVKSDQTNEANMANQMEVVLTTLKSVMDRNARLENELTRTNKLLNILSTEYSSTKELLYTLTRDYALTKQNMAALTIEHVSTKDELAALTTEHDANIQNLAALIIEHTSTKEELATLTIMHTDTKNRLLALIDDYSTTNRILHTTRTDLDKASFELVKVKRALAHEKERNRQSRIIPPTATAVTTSKPVPQSVAFFAVMTDHQQHLGIHQTVGFQRAVTNVGNGWDGQANVFRAPKAGLYYFSATIMSHYAEDIETELVMKGVPIVYSYDGDKATHGVGTLSAVLNLSVGDDVWIRIYNNPVKNDGNVRVYGECSFLCRYDRSSTKLGKQQTVAFQQTVTNVGSRWDRQVTKGGTLLFLSNNNEPLGRSHETELVLKGVPVVYSYDEDRRAYGTGCLSAVLNLVVGDDVWIRIMDNPTNDGNVRVHGLGFLVS
;
A
#
# COMPACT_ATOMS: atom_id res chain seq x y z
N MET A 1 -57.27 -48.02 55.54
CA MET A 1 -56.96 -49.01 56.61
C MET A 1 -57.16 -48.45 58.02
N VAL A 2 -56.48 -47.40 58.48
CA VAL A 2 -56.59 -46.90 59.88
C VAL A 2 -58.06 -46.72 60.33
N LEU A 3 -58.86 -45.98 59.55
CA LEU A 3 -60.31 -45.80 59.77
C LEU A 3 -61.10 -47.12 59.93
N GLN A 4 -60.75 -48.19 59.20
CA GLN A 4 -61.41 -49.49 59.33
C GLN A 4 -61.06 -50.20 60.63
N PHE A 5 -59.80 -50.15 61.07
CA PHE A 5 -59.40 -50.73 62.36
C PHE A 5 -60.04 -49.97 63.54
N SER A 6 -60.06 -48.64 63.52
CA SER A 6 -60.74 -47.86 64.56
C SER A 6 -62.25 -48.16 64.62
N LEU A 7 -62.93 -48.33 63.48
CA LEU A 7 -64.34 -48.72 63.43
C LEU A 7 -64.60 -50.13 63.98
N ILE A 8 -63.75 -51.11 63.64
CA ILE A 8 -63.86 -52.49 64.14
C ILE A 8 -63.66 -52.54 65.67
N PHE A 9 -62.66 -51.82 66.21
CA PHE A 9 -62.42 -51.76 67.64
C PHE A 9 -63.51 -50.99 68.41
N CYS A 10 -64.03 -49.89 67.85
CA CYS A 10 -65.15 -49.17 68.44
C CYS A 10 -66.42 -50.05 68.49
N GLY A 11 -66.65 -50.88 67.46
CA GLY A 11 -67.68 -51.91 67.46
C GLY A 11 -67.50 -52.94 68.57
N PHE A 12 -66.27 -53.43 68.80
CA PHE A 12 -65.96 -54.37 69.90
C PHE A 12 -66.22 -53.76 71.28
N SER A 13 -65.80 -52.51 71.51
CA SER A 13 -66.09 -51.78 72.76
C SER A 13 -67.58 -51.59 73.00
N LEU A 14 -68.35 -51.29 71.94
CA LEU A 14 -69.81 -51.13 72.02
C LEU A 14 -70.53 -52.45 72.32
N VAL A 15 -70.04 -53.57 71.76
CA VAL A 15 -70.54 -54.92 72.04
C VAL A 15 -70.25 -55.33 73.49
N LEU A 16 -69.04 -55.08 74.00
CA LEU A 16 -68.66 -55.33 75.40
C LEU A 16 -69.47 -54.48 76.39
N ALA A 17 -69.73 -53.21 76.07
CA ALA A 17 -70.59 -52.36 76.89
C ALA A 17 -72.04 -52.86 76.92
N LYS A 18 -72.57 -53.37 75.80
CA LYS A 18 -73.91 -53.98 75.71
C LYS A 18 -74.05 -55.32 76.42
N THR A 19 -73.00 -56.16 76.46
CA THR A 19 -73.03 -57.40 77.23
C THR A 19 -72.91 -57.13 78.73
N TYR A 20 -72.11 -56.14 79.15
CA TYR A 20 -72.01 -55.73 80.55
C TYR A 20 -73.31 -55.10 81.10
N THR A 21 -74.04 -54.33 80.29
CA THR A 21 -75.37 -53.82 80.69
C THR A 21 -76.42 -54.92 80.75
N ASN A 22 -76.50 -55.80 79.75
CA ASN A 22 -77.40 -56.98 79.81
C ASN A 22 -77.15 -57.87 81.04
N TYR A 23 -75.89 -58.05 81.45
CA TYR A 23 -75.55 -58.84 82.63
C TYR A 23 -76.09 -58.23 83.94
N ASN A 24 -76.17 -56.91 84.04
CA ASN A 24 -76.69 -56.22 85.22
C ASN A 24 -78.23 -56.15 85.29
N GLU A 25 -78.93 -56.27 84.16
CA GLU A 25 -80.41 -56.21 84.14
C GLU A 25 -81.10 -57.56 84.45
N HIS A 26 -80.39 -58.69 84.36
CA HIS A 26 -80.96 -60.03 84.60
C HIS A 26 -80.25 -60.76 85.75
N LYS A 27 -80.70 -60.53 86.99
CA LYS A 27 -80.28 -61.30 88.19
C LYS A 27 -81.23 -62.46 88.51
N PRO A 28 -80.79 -63.74 88.46
CA PRO A 28 -81.44 -64.85 89.15
C PRO A 28 -80.99 -64.92 90.62
N VAL A 29 -81.76 -65.62 91.46
CA VAL A 29 -81.54 -65.74 92.92
C VAL A 29 -80.69 -66.98 93.26
N LYS A 30 -79.86 -66.84 94.31
CA LYS A 30 -78.80 -67.76 94.81
C LYS A 30 -77.48 -67.65 94.03
N SER A 31 -76.70 -66.62 94.36
CA SER A 31 -75.30 -66.54 93.96
C SER A 31 -74.43 -67.49 94.77
N ASP A 32 -73.69 -68.34 94.06
CA ASP A 32 -72.47 -68.94 94.60
C ASP A 32 -71.37 -67.88 94.47
N GLN A 33 -71.15 -67.13 95.55
CA GLN A 33 -70.29 -65.92 95.57
C GLN A 33 -68.88 -66.18 95.01
N THR A 34 -68.40 -67.42 95.11
CA THR A 34 -67.10 -67.88 94.59
C THR A 34 -67.04 -67.83 93.05
N ASN A 35 -68.13 -68.19 92.38
CA ASN A 35 -68.20 -68.22 90.92
C ASN A 35 -68.38 -66.82 90.32
N GLU A 36 -69.18 -65.96 90.96
CA GLU A 36 -69.29 -64.54 90.58
C GLU A 36 -67.95 -63.80 90.78
N ALA A 37 -67.24 -64.05 91.89
CA ALA A 37 -65.92 -63.48 92.13
C ALA A 37 -64.86 -63.96 91.12
N ASN A 38 -64.89 -65.25 90.74
CA ASN A 38 -63.99 -65.77 89.69
C ASN A 38 -64.26 -65.13 88.32
N MET A 39 -65.53 -64.96 87.93
CA MET A 39 -65.88 -64.24 86.69
C MET A 39 -65.48 -62.76 86.75
N ALA A 40 -65.64 -62.09 87.90
CA ALA A 40 -65.22 -60.71 88.09
C ALA A 40 -63.68 -60.56 87.93
N ASN A 41 -62.90 -61.42 88.59
CA ASN A 41 -61.44 -61.45 88.45
C ASN A 41 -60.99 -61.73 87.00
N GLN A 42 -61.63 -62.67 86.30
CA GLN A 42 -61.35 -62.93 84.89
C GLN A 42 -61.68 -61.73 83.99
N MET A 43 -62.80 -61.04 84.24
CA MET A 43 -63.18 -59.83 83.53
C MET A 43 -62.19 -58.68 83.78
N GLU A 44 -61.72 -58.50 85.02
CA GLU A 44 -60.72 -57.48 85.37
C GLU A 44 -59.37 -57.74 84.68
N VAL A 45 -58.94 -59.00 84.59
CA VAL A 45 -57.76 -59.40 83.80
C VAL A 45 -57.96 -59.06 82.32
N VAL A 46 -59.11 -59.40 81.73
CA VAL A 46 -59.42 -59.09 80.32
C VAL A 46 -59.44 -57.58 80.06
N LEU A 47 -60.06 -56.78 80.93
CA LEU A 47 -60.10 -55.32 80.81
C LEU A 47 -58.70 -54.70 80.93
N THR A 48 -57.87 -55.20 81.84
CA THR A 48 -56.47 -54.76 82.02
C THR A 48 -55.62 -55.11 80.81
N THR A 49 -55.78 -56.32 80.25
CA THR A 49 -55.12 -56.73 79.01
C THR A 49 -55.57 -55.87 77.82
N LEU A 50 -56.88 -55.63 77.68
CA LEU A 50 -57.43 -54.80 76.60
C LEU A 50 -56.89 -53.36 76.65
N LYS A 51 -56.82 -52.76 77.84
CA LYS A 51 -56.22 -51.43 78.03
C LYS A 51 -54.74 -51.40 77.62
N SER A 52 -53.96 -52.40 78.03
CA SER A 52 -52.55 -52.55 77.64
C SER A 52 -52.37 -52.67 76.11
N VAL A 53 -53.28 -53.40 75.43
CA VAL A 53 -53.32 -53.50 73.97
C VAL A 53 -53.67 -52.15 73.32
N MET A 54 -54.66 -51.42 73.85
CA MET A 54 -55.01 -50.08 73.36
C MET A 54 -53.86 -49.08 73.50
N ASP A 55 -53.19 -49.05 74.66
CA ASP A 55 -52.02 -48.20 74.89
C ASP A 55 -50.85 -48.58 73.95
N ARG A 56 -50.70 -49.87 73.63
CA ARG A 56 -49.70 -50.35 72.65
C ARG A 56 -50.06 -49.91 71.23
N ASN A 57 -51.33 -49.98 70.84
CA ASN A 57 -51.78 -49.51 69.52
C ASN A 57 -51.59 -47.99 69.37
N ALA A 58 -51.94 -47.20 70.39
CA ALA A 58 -51.71 -45.75 70.38
C ALA A 58 -50.21 -45.40 70.28
N ARG A 59 -49.31 -46.18 70.91
CA ARG A 59 -47.86 -46.05 70.72
C ARG A 59 -47.44 -46.35 69.27
N LEU A 60 -47.93 -47.45 68.69
CA LEU A 60 -47.63 -47.83 67.30
C LEU A 60 -48.15 -46.82 66.26
N GLU A 61 -49.31 -46.21 66.47
CA GLU A 61 -49.85 -45.15 65.59
C GLU A 61 -48.98 -43.88 65.63
N ASN A 62 -48.46 -43.52 66.82
CA ASN A 62 -47.52 -42.41 66.97
C ASN A 62 -46.16 -42.71 66.31
N GLU A 63 -45.65 -43.93 66.44
CA GLU A 63 -44.43 -44.38 65.75
C GLU A 63 -44.60 -44.38 64.23
N LEU A 64 -45.73 -44.90 63.71
CA LEU A 64 -46.07 -44.86 62.29
C LEU A 64 -46.16 -43.42 61.75
N THR A 65 -46.73 -42.51 62.55
CA THR A 65 -46.80 -41.09 62.18
C THR A 65 -45.39 -40.45 62.15
N ARG A 66 -44.52 -40.82 63.09
CA ARG A 66 -43.13 -40.35 63.13
C ARG A 66 -42.29 -40.89 61.97
N THR A 67 -42.41 -42.17 61.63
CA THR A 67 -41.67 -42.78 60.52
C THR A 67 -42.12 -42.25 59.17
N ASN A 68 -43.43 -42.03 58.96
CA ASN A 68 -43.94 -41.39 57.73
C ASN A 68 -43.41 -39.95 57.56
N LYS A 69 -43.29 -39.17 58.65
CA LYS A 69 -42.66 -37.84 58.59
C LYS A 69 -41.18 -37.92 58.18
N LEU A 70 -40.42 -38.85 58.75
CA LEU A 70 -39.00 -39.07 58.39
C LEU A 70 -38.85 -39.53 56.93
N LEU A 71 -39.74 -40.41 56.45
CA LEU A 71 -39.73 -40.88 55.06
C LEU A 71 -39.97 -39.73 54.06
N ASN A 72 -40.89 -38.82 54.36
CA ASN A 72 -41.15 -37.64 53.52
C ASN A 72 -39.97 -36.66 53.49
N ILE A 73 -39.28 -36.45 54.62
CA ILE A 73 -38.06 -35.65 54.70
C ILE A 73 -36.97 -36.30 53.82
N LEU A 74 -36.69 -37.58 54.02
CA LEU A 74 -35.68 -38.32 53.27
C LEU A 74 -35.96 -38.33 51.75
N SER A 75 -37.23 -38.48 51.34
CA SER A 75 -37.64 -38.39 49.94
C SER A 75 -37.39 -37.01 49.33
N THR A 76 -37.54 -35.96 50.12
CA THR A 76 -37.28 -34.57 49.70
C THR A 76 -35.78 -34.33 49.56
N GLU A 77 -34.98 -34.74 50.56
CA GLU A 77 -33.51 -34.64 50.54
C GLU A 77 -32.89 -35.44 49.39
N TYR A 78 -33.38 -36.66 49.14
CA TYR A 78 -32.97 -37.47 47.99
C TYR A 78 -33.23 -36.77 46.66
N SER A 79 -34.41 -36.16 46.50
CA SER A 79 -34.78 -35.44 45.28
C SER A 79 -33.89 -34.23 45.05
N SER A 80 -33.66 -33.40 46.08
CA SER A 80 -32.74 -32.25 46.01
C SER A 80 -31.29 -32.67 45.68
N THR A 81 -30.82 -33.76 46.29
CA THR A 81 -29.47 -34.29 46.04
C THR A 81 -29.31 -34.79 44.61
N LYS A 82 -30.37 -35.41 44.05
CA LYS A 82 -30.40 -35.90 42.67
C LYS A 82 -30.30 -34.76 41.65
N GLU A 83 -31.04 -33.66 41.85
CA GLU A 83 -30.96 -32.48 40.99
C GLU A 83 -29.59 -31.77 41.08
N LEU A 84 -29.00 -31.72 42.28
CA LEU A 84 -27.64 -31.21 42.47
C LEU A 84 -26.61 -32.07 41.69
N LEU A 85 -26.76 -33.40 41.73
CA LEU A 85 -25.89 -34.33 40.99
C LEU A 85 -26.02 -34.15 39.46
N TYR A 86 -27.23 -33.96 38.93
CA TYR A 86 -27.42 -33.66 37.50
C TYR A 86 -26.77 -32.33 37.11
N THR A 87 -26.91 -31.30 37.92
CA THR A 87 -26.29 -29.99 37.70
C THR A 87 -24.76 -30.12 37.67
N LEU A 88 -24.17 -30.74 38.70
CA LEU A 88 -22.72 -30.96 38.80
C LEU A 88 -22.17 -31.80 37.63
N THR A 89 -22.93 -32.80 37.16
CA THR A 89 -22.54 -33.65 36.03
C THR A 89 -22.46 -32.83 34.73
N ARG A 90 -23.43 -31.94 34.49
CA ARG A 90 -23.44 -31.05 33.33
C ARG A 90 -22.29 -30.04 33.39
N ASP A 91 -22.07 -29.44 34.56
CA ASP A 91 -21.06 -28.40 34.73
C ASP A 91 -19.63 -28.98 34.63
N TYR A 92 -19.43 -30.24 35.09
CA TYR A 92 -18.20 -31.01 34.85
C TYR A 92 -17.97 -31.27 33.34
N ALA A 93 -19.01 -31.68 32.61
CA ALA A 93 -18.91 -31.92 31.16
C ALA A 93 -18.55 -30.65 30.39
N LEU A 94 -19.17 -29.51 30.73
CA LEU A 94 -18.85 -28.20 30.16
C LEU A 94 -17.42 -27.75 30.49
N THR A 95 -16.98 -27.93 31.74
CA THR A 95 -15.61 -27.60 32.17
C THR A 95 -14.58 -28.43 31.39
N LYS A 96 -14.85 -29.72 31.18
CA LYS A 96 -14.00 -30.61 30.38
C LYS A 96 -13.93 -30.18 28.90
N GLN A 97 -15.04 -29.73 28.32
CA GLN A 97 -15.07 -29.17 26.97
C GLN A 97 -14.27 -27.87 26.87
N ASN A 98 -14.43 -26.96 27.83
CA ASN A 98 -13.69 -25.70 27.88
C ASN A 98 -12.18 -25.91 28.03
N MET A 99 -11.74 -26.88 28.85
CA MET A 99 -10.33 -27.26 28.94
C MET A 99 -9.77 -27.80 27.62
N ALA A 100 -10.55 -28.60 26.87
CA ALA A 100 -10.14 -29.10 25.57
C ALA A 100 -9.98 -27.96 24.54
N ALA A 101 -10.91 -27.00 24.52
CA ALA A 101 -10.82 -25.81 23.67
C ALA A 101 -9.59 -24.95 24.00
N LEU A 102 -9.36 -24.66 25.30
CA LEU A 102 -8.20 -23.89 25.76
C LEU A 102 -6.86 -24.59 25.46
N THR A 103 -6.84 -25.93 25.44
CA THR A 103 -5.66 -26.70 25.05
C THR A 103 -5.33 -26.52 23.56
N ILE A 104 -6.34 -26.46 22.69
CA ILE A 104 -6.16 -26.21 21.25
C ILE A 104 -5.66 -24.78 21.02
N GLU A 105 -6.25 -23.79 21.69
CA GLU A 105 -5.83 -22.38 21.64
C GLU A 105 -4.38 -22.20 22.12
N HIS A 106 -3.98 -22.89 23.19
CA HIS A 106 -2.60 -22.88 23.68
C HIS A 106 -1.60 -23.51 22.70
N VAL A 107 -2.00 -24.53 21.94
CA VAL A 107 -1.15 -25.10 20.88
C VAL A 107 -1.02 -24.13 19.70
N SER A 108 -2.14 -23.54 19.21
CA SER A 108 -2.10 -22.55 18.12
C SER A 108 -1.19 -21.37 18.44
N THR A 109 -1.37 -20.75 19.61
CA THR A 109 -0.57 -19.60 20.06
C THR A 109 0.91 -19.95 20.27
N LYS A 110 1.22 -21.20 20.63
CA LYS A 110 2.60 -21.70 20.72
C LYS A 110 3.24 -21.90 19.34
N ASP A 111 2.49 -22.40 18.37
CA ASP A 111 2.97 -22.60 17.00
C ASP A 111 3.16 -21.24 16.28
N GLU A 112 2.25 -20.28 16.50
CA GLU A 112 2.40 -18.88 16.08
C GLU A 112 3.67 -18.23 16.66
N LEU A 113 3.95 -18.43 17.95
CA LEU A 113 5.16 -17.93 18.60
C LEU A 113 6.45 -18.55 18.01
N ALA A 114 6.41 -19.83 17.65
CA ALA A 114 7.54 -20.51 17.01
C ALA A 114 7.78 -19.99 15.57
N ALA A 115 6.72 -19.71 14.81
CA ALA A 115 6.81 -19.08 13.51
C ALA A 115 7.43 -17.67 13.61
N LEU A 116 6.94 -16.84 14.54
CA LEU A 116 7.46 -15.49 14.77
C LEU A 116 8.93 -15.48 15.22
N THR A 117 9.35 -16.46 16.03
CA THR A 117 10.76 -16.63 16.42
C THR A 117 11.63 -16.95 15.21
N THR A 118 11.16 -17.81 14.31
CA THR A 118 11.87 -18.17 13.06
C THR A 118 12.01 -16.96 12.13
N GLU A 119 10.98 -16.13 12.01
CA GLU A 119 11.02 -14.88 11.25
C GLU A 119 11.99 -13.86 11.87
N HIS A 120 12.00 -13.73 13.20
CA HIS A 120 12.92 -12.86 13.92
C HIS A 120 14.39 -13.26 13.68
N ASP A 121 14.72 -14.55 13.76
CA ASP A 121 16.06 -15.05 13.49
C ASP A 121 16.49 -14.81 12.03
N ALA A 122 15.57 -14.99 11.07
CA ALA A 122 15.83 -14.65 9.66
C ALA A 122 16.13 -13.16 9.47
N ASN A 123 15.37 -12.27 10.13
CA ASN A 123 15.59 -10.83 10.10
C ASN A 123 16.94 -10.42 10.73
N ILE A 124 17.41 -11.11 11.78
CA ILE A 124 18.76 -10.92 12.33
C ILE A 124 19.84 -11.27 11.29
N GLN A 125 19.69 -12.38 10.55
CA GLN A 125 20.64 -12.76 9.50
C GLN A 125 20.65 -11.76 8.33
N ASN A 126 19.47 -11.28 7.90
CA ASN A 126 19.34 -10.26 6.86
C ASN A 126 20.01 -8.94 7.28
N LEU A 127 19.82 -8.51 8.53
CA LEU A 127 20.47 -7.32 9.06
C LEU A 127 22.01 -7.47 9.12
N ALA A 128 22.50 -8.65 9.51
CA ALA A 128 23.94 -8.94 9.51
C ALA A 128 24.55 -8.87 8.10
N ALA A 129 23.85 -9.41 7.09
CA ALA A 129 24.27 -9.30 5.68
C ALA A 129 24.30 -7.84 5.20
N LEU A 130 23.25 -7.06 5.51
CA LEU A 130 23.16 -5.64 5.14
C LEU A 130 24.30 -4.80 5.76
N ILE A 131 24.71 -5.10 7.00
CA ILE A 131 25.84 -4.44 7.66
C ILE A 131 27.16 -4.72 6.93
N ILE A 132 27.35 -5.94 6.40
CA ILE A 132 28.54 -6.30 5.62
C ILE A 132 28.55 -5.53 4.30
N GLU A 133 27.44 -5.49 3.57
CA GLU A 133 27.31 -4.76 2.30
C GLU A 133 27.51 -3.25 2.47
N HIS A 134 26.89 -2.65 3.51
CA HIS A 134 27.10 -1.24 3.86
C HIS A 134 28.57 -0.95 4.22
N THR A 135 29.28 -1.90 4.81
CA THR A 135 30.71 -1.74 5.12
C THR A 135 31.56 -1.76 3.84
N SER A 136 31.30 -2.70 2.92
CA SER A 136 31.99 -2.77 1.62
C SER A 136 31.76 -1.50 0.78
N THR A 137 30.51 -1.07 0.62
CA THR A 137 30.17 0.14 -0.16
C THR A 137 30.76 1.42 0.44
N LYS A 138 30.91 1.49 1.77
CA LYS A 138 31.61 2.59 2.45
C LYS A 138 33.11 2.63 2.15
N GLU A 139 33.77 1.47 2.06
CA GLU A 139 35.19 1.36 1.67
C GLU A 139 35.41 1.71 0.19
N GLU A 140 34.51 1.28 -0.69
CA GLU A 140 34.49 1.67 -2.10
C GLU A 140 34.30 3.18 -2.27
N LEU A 141 33.37 3.80 -1.53
CA LEU A 141 33.13 5.25 -1.55
C LEU A 141 34.36 6.03 -1.05
N ALA A 142 35.06 5.55 -0.03
CA ALA A 142 36.32 6.15 0.43
C ALA A 142 37.38 6.11 -0.68
N THR A 143 37.51 4.97 -1.37
CA THR A 143 38.43 4.79 -2.50
C THR A 143 38.09 5.73 -3.67
N LEU A 144 36.81 5.81 -4.03
CA LEU A 144 36.32 6.69 -5.10
C LEU A 144 36.54 8.18 -4.76
N THR A 145 36.38 8.58 -3.50
CA THR A 145 36.65 9.94 -3.02
C THR A 145 38.11 10.35 -3.21
N ILE A 146 39.05 9.42 -2.96
CA ILE A 146 40.48 9.62 -3.21
C ILE A 146 40.74 9.78 -4.72
N MET A 147 40.21 8.88 -5.56
CA MET A 147 40.40 8.95 -7.03
C MET A 147 39.79 10.22 -7.65
N HIS A 148 38.63 10.66 -7.17
CA HIS A 148 38.02 11.92 -7.60
C HIS A 148 38.89 13.12 -7.22
N THR A 149 39.50 13.11 -6.03
CA THR A 149 40.40 14.16 -5.57
C THR A 149 41.68 14.23 -6.41
N ASP A 150 42.31 13.09 -6.74
CA ASP A 150 43.43 13.03 -7.68
C ASP A 150 43.04 13.58 -9.06
N THR A 151 41.91 13.12 -9.60
CA THR A 151 41.41 13.54 -10.92
C THR A 151 41.17 15.05 -10.97
N LYS A 152 40.58 15.63 -9.91
CA LYS A 152 40.39 17.07 -9.76
C LYS A 152 41.73 17.83 -9.75
N ASN A 153 42.72 17.35 -9.02
CA ASN A 153 44.05 17.97 -8.96
C ASN A 153 44.76 17.91 -10.33
N ARG A 154 44.65 16.79 -11.05
CA ARG A 154 45.19 16.62 -12.41
C ARG A 154 44.50 17.54 -13.42
N LEU A 155 43.19 17.75 -13.30
CA LEU A 155 42.46 18.70 -14.14
C LEU A 155 42.90 20.15 -13.87
N LEU A 156 43.13 20.53 -12.60
CA LEU A 156 43.66 21.85 -12.25
C LEU A 156 45.06 22.09 -12.86
N ALA A 157 45.95 21.09 -12.81
CA ALA A 157 47.26 21.18 -13.46
C ALA A 157 47.14 21.35 -14.99
N LEU A 158 46.24 20.62 -15.65
CA LEU A 158 46.00 20.74 -17.09
C LEU A 158 45.45 22.11 -17.50
N ILE A 159 44.62 22.73 -16.64
CA ILE A 159 44.12 24.10 -16.85
C ILE A 159 45.26 25.11 -16.79
N ASP A 160 46.20 24.95 -15.86
CA ASP A 160 47.37 25.83 -15.73
C ASP A 160 48.32 25.71 -16.94
N ASP A 161 48.63 24.48 -17.37
CA ASP A 161 49.38 24.19 -18.60
C ASP A 161 48.72 24.78 -19.85
N TYR A 162 47.40 24.67 -19.97
CA TYR A 162 46.64 25.25 -21.07
C TYR A 162 46.68 26.79 -21.06
N SER A 163 46.61 27.40 -19.87
CA SER A 163 46.71 28.86 -19.72
C SER A 163 48.11 29.36 -20.11
N THR A 164 49.15 28.64 -19.68
CA THR A 164 50.56 28.90 -20.02
C THR A 164 50.80 28.75 -21.52
N THR A 165 50.28 27.68 -22.12
CA THR A 165 50.36 27.42 -23.56
C THR A 165 49.70 28.54 -24.37
N ASN A 166 48.50 28.99 -24.00
CA ASN A 166 47.83 30.11 -24.65
C ASN A 166 48.61 31.42 -24.56
N ARG A 167 49.24 31.69 -23.41
CA ARG A 167 50.10 32.88 -23.22
C ARG A 167 51.30 32.84 -24.18
N ILE A 168 51.95 31.69 -24.33
CA ILE A 168 53.06 31.47 -25.29
C ILE A 168 52.57 31.60 -26.75
N LEU A 169 51.39 31.06 -27.06
CA LEU A 169 50.76 31.17 -28.38
C LEU A 169 50.47 32.64 -28.74
N HIS A 170 50.00 33.43 -27.76
CA HIS A 170 49.74 34.85 -27.98
C HIS A 170 51.03 35.65 -28.17
N THR A 171 52.10 35.40 -27.40
CA THR A 171 53.39 36.08 -27.59
C THR A 171 54.01 35.72 -28.94
N THR A 172 54.06 34.45 -29.30
CA THR A 172 54.61 33.99 -30.60
C THR A 172 53.80 34.52 -31.79
N ARG A 173 52.47 34.62 -31.68
CA ARG A 173 51.64 35.29 -32.69
C ARG A 173 52.03 36.76 -32.85
N THR A 174 52.23 37.47 -31.75
CA THR A 174 52.60 38.89 -31.74
C THR A 174 53.97 39.11 -32.41
N ASP A 175 54.94 38.23 -32.18
CA ASP A 175 56.26 38.30 -32.80
C ASP A 175 56.24 37.91 -34.28
N LEU A 176 55.39 36.95 -34.67
CA LEU A 176 55.16 36.61 -36.08
C LEU A 176 54.54 37.78 -36.85
N ASP A 177 53.64 38.54 -36.24
CA ASP A 177 53.04 39.73 -36.86
C ASP A 177 54.06 40.87 -37.03
N LYS A 178 54.98 41.08 -36.06
CA LYS A 178 56.14 41.98 -36.21
C LYS A 178 57.05 41.55 -37.36
N ALA A 179 57.43 40.27 -37.42
CA ALA A 179 58.29 39.73 -38.47
C ALA A 179 57.63 39.84 -39.85
N SER A 180 56.32 39.64 -39.93
CA SER A 180 55.52 39.82 -41.15
C SER A 180 55.48 41.27 -41.61
N PHE A 181 55.38 42.23 -40.67
CA PHE A 181 55.44 43.66 -40.98
C PHE A 181 56.81 44.06 -41.55
N GLU A 182 57.91 43.66 -40.94
CA GLU A 182 59.25 43.91 -41.48
C GLU A 182 59.47 43.21 -42.83
N LEU A 183 58.96 41.99 -43.03
CA LEU A 183 58.98 41.32 -44.33
C LEU A 183 58.20 42.10 -45.40
N VAL A 184 57.04 42.69 -45.07
CA VAL A 184 56.28 43.56 -45.98
C VAL A 184 57.07 44.81 -46.33
N LYS A 185 57.75 45.42 -45.36
CA LYS A 185 58.62 46.59 -45.55
C LYS A 185 59.80 46.27 -46.49
N VAL A 186 60.47 45.14 -46.29
CA VAL A 186 61.53 44.63 -47.20
C VAL A 186 60.97 44.31 -48.59
N LYS A 187 59.80 43.65 -48.69
CA LYS A 187 59.14 43.38 -49.97
C LYS A 187 58.76 44.67 -50.71
N ARG A 188 58.32 45.72 -50.00
CA ARG A 188 58.05 47.05 -50.59
C ARG A 188 59.33 47.73 -51.06
N ALA A 189 60.42 47.69 -50.28
CA ALA A 189 61.71 48.21 -50.73
C ALA A 189 62.20 47.51 -52.00
N LEU A 190 62.14 46.17 -52.03
CA LEU A 190 62.45 45.36 -53.21
C LEU A 190 61.51 45.62 -54.39
N ALA A 191 60.23 45.90 -54.13
CA ALA A 191 59.27 46.29 -55.17
C ALA A 191 59.58 47.69 -55.72
N HIS A 192 59.96 48.66 -54.88
CA HIS A 192 60.42 49.98 -55.34
C HIS A 192 61.74 49.90 -56.11
N GLU A 193 62.63 48.94 -55.82
CA GLU A 193 63.81 48.61 -56.63
C GLU A 193 63.39 48.05 -58.01
N LYS A 194 62.43 47.12 -58.03
CA LYS A 194 61.91 46.52 -59.27
C LYS A 194 61.04 47.45 -60.12
N GLU A 195 60.30 48.37 -59.51
CA GLU A 195 59.44 49.35 -60.18
C GLU A 195 60.26 50.56 -60.68
N ARG A 196 61.36 50.93 -60.01
CA ARG A 196 62.40 51.78 -60.61
C ARG A 196 62.92 51.17 -61.93
N ASN A 197 62.96 49.84 -62.03
CA ASN A 197 63.32 49.10 -63.25
C ASN A 197 62.13 48.80 -64.18
N ARG A 198 60.89 49.21 -63.84
CA ARG A 198 59.66 48.96 -64.61
C ARG A 198 58.62 50.08 -64.43
N GLN A 199 58.78 51.19 -65.13
CA GLN A 199 57.72 52.19 -65.20
C GLN A 199 56.57 51.72 -66.12
N SER A 200 55.37 51.40 -65.58
CA SER A 200 54.06 51.81 -66.16
C SER A 200 52.77 51.21 -65.51
N ARG A 201 51.86 52.12 -65.11
CA ARG A 201 50.37 52.05 -65.22
C ARG A 201 49.48 51.30 -64.18
N ILE A 202 49.15 52.02 -63.09
CA ILE A 202 47.77 52.40 -62.61
C ILE A 202 46.67 51.33 -62.31
N ILE A 203 46.42 51.16 -60.98
CA ILE A 203 45.12 51.11 -60.19
C ILE A 203 44.15 49.87 -60.25
N PRO A 204 43.50 49.46 -59.11
CA PRO A 204 42.67 48.24 -58.97
C PRO A 204 41.16 48.51 -58.69
N PRO A 205 40.35 47.46 -58.36
CA PRO A 205 39.16 47.66 -57.50
C PRO A 205 38.93 46.63 -56.37
N THR A 206 37.93 46.93 -55.54
CA THR A 206 37.65 46.45 -54.17
C THR A 206 36.62 45.31 -54.08
N ALA A 207 36.56 44.61 -52.94
CA ALA A 207 35.39 43.83 -52.46
C ALA A 207 34.50 44.73 -51.54
N THR A 208 33.47 44.32 -50.78
CA THR A 208 32.91 43.01 -50.37
C THR A 208 31.47 43.23 -49.87
N ALA A 209 30.53 42.28 -50.02
CA ALA A 209 29.50 42.00 -48.99
C ALA A 209 28.53 40.84 -49.37
N VAL A 210 28.28 39.94 -48.41
CA VAL A 210 27.23 38.90 -48.44
C VAL A 210 26.23 39.19 -47.32
N THR A 211 24.94 39.05 -47.59
CA THR A 211 23.87 39.20 -46.59
C THR A 211 23.71 37.92 -45.77
N THR A 212 23.77 38.00 -44.44
CA THR A 212 23.66 36.85 -43.55
C THR A 212 22.21 36.61 -43.09
N SER A 213 21.71 35.39 -43.29
CA SER A 213 20.44 34.94 -42.71
C SER A 213 20.62 34.50 -41.25
N LYS A 214 19.64 34.83 -40.40
CA LYS A 214 19.61 34.45 -38.98
C LYS A 214 19.64 32.91 -38.82
N PRO A 215 20.45 32.33 -37.92
CA PRO A 215 20.45 30.89 -37.68
C PRO A 215 19.12 30.42 -37.08
N VAL A 216 18.59 29.30 -37.58
CA VAL A 216 17.51 28.57 -36.92
C VAL A 216 18.05 27.95 -35.62
N PRO A 217 17.39 28.13 -34.46
CA PRO A 217 17.81 27.49 -33.21
C PRO A 217 17.90 25.97 -33.37
N GLN A 218 19.05 25.38 -33.00
CA GLN A 218 19.23 23.93 -33.12
C GLN A 218 18.51 23.14 -32.01
N SER A 219 18.23 23.80 -30.89
CA SER A 219 17.54 23.27 -29.71
C SER A 219 16.12 23.83 -29.60
N VAL A 220 15.20 23.05 -29.04
CA VAL A 220 13.81 23.42 -28.77
C VAL A 220 13.50 23.07 -27.32
N ALA A 221 12.98 24.03 -26.55
CA ALA A 221 12.66 23.86 -25.14
C ALA A 221 11.69 24.92 -24.62
N PHE A 222 10.69 24.55 -23.81
CA PHE A 222 9.89 25.51 -23.03
C PHE A 222 10.16 25.41 -21.52
N PHE A 223 9.19 25.75 -20.68
CA PHE A 223 8.93 25.36 -19.29
C PHE A 223 7.89 26.37 -18.84
N ALA A 224 6.68 25.91 -18.51
CA ALA A 224 5.54 26.78 -18.28
C ALA A 224 4.87 26.46 -16.95
N VAL A 225 4.44 27.50 -16.26
CA VAL A 225 3.77 27.40 -14.95
C VAL A 225 2.45 28.14 -14.99
N MET A 226 1.50 27.72 -14.16
CA MET A 226 0.28 28.48 -13.93
C MET A 226 0.62 29.86 -13.33
N THR A 227 -0.05 30.93 -13.77
CA THR A 227 0.10 32.25 -13.14
C THR A 227 -0.71 32.40 -11.86
N ASP A 228 -1.83 31.69 -11.78
CA ASP A 228 -2.73 31.59 -10.64
C ASP A 228 -3.47 30.25 -10.75
N HIS A 229 -4.09 29.81 -9.67
CA HIS A 229 -4.92 28.61 -9.64
C HIS A 229 -6.12 28.75 -10.60
N GLN A 230 -6.46 27.67 -11.29
CA GLN A 230 -7.63 27.64 -12.16
C GLN A 230 -8.81 27.03 -11.43
N GLN A 231 -10.02 27.50 -11.74
CA GLN A 231 -11.27 27.00 -11.17
C GLN A 231 -12.33 26.81 -12.26
N HIS A 232 -13.33 25.97 -11.97
CA HIS A 232 -14.46 25.69 -12.86
C HIS A 232 -14.03 25.16 -14.24
N LEU A 233 -12.99 24.30 -14.28
CA LEU A 233 -12.54 23.69 -15.53
C LEU A 233 -13.54 22.62 -15.98
N GLY A 234 -14.13 22.81 -17.16
CA GLY A 234 -15.06 21.88 -17.79
C GLY A 234 -14.37 20.75 -18.55
N ILE A 235 -15.15 19.71 -18.90
CA ILE A 235 -14.68 18.58 -19.72
C ILE A 235 -14.03 19.07 -21.03
N HIS A 236 -12.87 18.50 -21.36
CA HIS A 236 -12.01 18.88 -22.49
C HIS A 236 -11.49 20.34 -22.48
N GLN A 237 -11.69 21.12 -21.43
CA GLN A 237 -11.08 22.43 -21.30
C GLN A 237 -9.56 22.29 -21.13
N THR A 238 -8.78 23.08 -21.87
CA THR A 238 -7.32 23.10 -21.78
C THR A 238 -6.88 23.59 -20.39
N VAL A 239 -5.96 22.85 -19.76
CA VAL A 239 -5.28 23.25 -18.53
C VAL A 239 -4.21 24.29 -18.88
N GLY A 240 -4.26 25.44 -18.21
CA GLY A 240 -3.53 26.64 -18.60
C GLY A 240 -2.23 26.86 -17.82
N PHE A 241 -1.10 26.83 -18.52
CA PHE A 241 0.24 27.17 -18.00
C PHE A 241 0.73 28.45 -18.71
N GLN A 242 0.18 29.60 -18.30
CA GLN A 242 0.25 30.84 -19.08
C GLN A 242 1.66 31.46 -19.08
N ARG A 243 2.43 31.28 -18.01
CA ARG A 243 3.77 31.87 -17.87
C ARG A 243 4.85 30.90 -18.30
N ALA A 244 5.39 31.11 -19.50
CA ALA A 244 6.64 30.51 -19.91
C ALA A 244 7.81 31.10 -19.10
N VAL A 245 8.48 30.25 -18.33
CA VAL A 245 9.79 30.53 -17.69
C VAL A 245 10.92 30.37 -18.72
N THR A 246 10.78 29.39 -19.62
CA THR A 246 11.68 29.12 -20.74
C THR A 246 10.86 28.91 -22.02
N ASN A 247 11.36 29.34 -23.19
CA ASN A 247 10.73 29.10 -24.51
C ASN A 247 11.74 29.16 -25.69
N VAL A 248 12.88 28.47 -25.56
CA VAL A 248 13.87 28.29 -26.63
C VAL A 248 13.22 27.64 -27.86
N GLY A 249 13.35 28.28 -29.02
CA GLY A 249 12.72 27.82 -30.25
C GLY A 249 11.24 28.20 -30.39
N ASN A 250 10.66 28.91 -29.40
CA ASN A 250 9.31 29.49 -29.43
C ASN A 250 8.20 28.50 -29.79
N GLY A 251 8.27 27.28 -29.25
CA GLY A 251 7.26 26.24 -29.49
C GLY A 251 6.03 26.33 -28.57
N TRP A 252 6.15 26.96 -27.39
CA TRP A 252 5.03 27.12 -26.46
C TRP A 252 4.27 28.43 -26.72
N ASP A 253 2.95 28.33 -26.89
CA ASP A 253 2.02 29.46 -26.87
C ASP A 253 1.29 29.47 -25.51
N GLY A 254 1.64 30.43 -24.65
CA GLY A 254 1.04 30.59 -23.31
C GLY A 254 -0.34 31.25 -23.31
N GLN A 255 -0.83 31.76 -24.45
CA GLN A 255 -2.22 32.22 -24.58
C GLN A 255 -3.12 31.05 -24.98
N ALA A 256 -2.69 30.24 -25.96
CA ALA A 256 -3.40 29.02 -26.35
C ALA A 256 -3.24 27.89 -25.32
N ASN A 257 -2.14 27.90 -24.54
CA ASN A 257 -1.69 26.81 -23.67
C ASN A 257 -1.41 25.51 -24.44
N VAL A 258 -0.76 25.68 -25.60
CA VAL A 258 -0.43 24.61 -26.56
C VAL A 258 1.04 24.69 -26.92
N PHE A 259 1.72 23.54 -26.95
CA PHE A 259 3.00 23.39 -27.61
C PHE A 259 2.78 23.04 -29.08
N ARG A 260 3.31 23.84 -30.00
CA ARG A 260 3.36 23.55 -31.44
C ARG A 260 4.79 23.25 -31.85
N ALA A 261 5.06 22.04 -32.33
CA ALA A 261 6.41 21.59 -32.65
C ALA A 261 7.07 22.46 -33.76
N PRO A 262 8.12 23.27 -33.45
CA PRO A 262 8.78 24.11 -34.45
C PRO A 262 9.77 23.32 -35.32
N LYS A 263 10.03 22.05 -34.97
CA LYS A 263 10.93 21.13 -35.69
C LYS A 263 10.41 19.70 -35.54
N ALA A 264 10.68 18.84 -36.52
CA ALA A 264 10.42 17.41 -36.37
C ALA A 264 11.46 16.73 -35.45
N GLY A 265 11.01 15.74 -34.69
CA GLY A 265 11.86 14.91 -33.83
C GLY A 265 11.14 14.33 -32.61
N LEU A 266 11.91 13.69 -31.73
CA LEU A 266 11.44 13.21 -30.44
C LEU A 266 11.37 14.36 -29.43
N TYR A 267 10.28 14.39 -28.67
CA TYR A 267 10.00 15.34 -27.60
C TYR A 267 9.55 14.58 -26.35
N TYR A 268 10.15 14.89 -25.20
CA TYR A 268 9.68 14.43 -23.89
C TYR A 268 8.74 15.49 -23.29
N PHE A 269 7.52 15.16 -22.89
CA PHE A 269 6.60 16.05 -22.18
C PHE A 269 6.42 15.57 -20.74
N SER A 270 6.31 16.51 -19.80
CA SER A 270 6.00 16.31 -18.39
C SER A 270 5.01 17.38 -17.92
N ALA A 271 4.06 17.03 -17.08
CA ALA A 271 3.32 18.02 -16.30
C ALA A 271 2.88 17.43 -14.97
N THR A 272 3.02 18.22 -13.92
CA THR A 272 2.58 17.87 -12.57
C THR A 272 1.43 18.78 -12.22
N ILE A 273 0.29 18.18 -11.88
CA ILE A 273 -0.97 18.85 -11.60
C ILE A 273 -1.41 18.45 -10.20
N MET A 274 -1.88 19.44 -9.45
CA MET A 274 -2.35 19.31 -8.08
C MET A 274 -3.83 19.64 -8.03
N SER A 275 -4.65 18.72 -7.52
CA SER A 275 -6.07 18.95 -7.25
C SER A 275 -6.24 19.85 -6.02
N HIS A 276 -7.38 20.53 -5.91
CA HIS A 276 -7.74 21.19 -4.67
C HIS A 276 -8.14 20.18 -3.58
N TYR A 277 -8.04 20.59 -2.31
CA TYR A 277 -8.52 19.80 -1.17
C TYR A 277 -9.93 19.23 -1.41
N ALA A 278 -10.07 17.91 -1.16
CA ALA A 278 -11.29 17.12 -1.30
C ALA A 278 -11.85 17.01 -2.74
N GLU A 279 -11.12 17.47 -3.76
CA GLU A 279 -11.48 17.35 -5.17
C GLU A 279 -10.64 16.26 -5.87
N ASP A 280 -11.30 15.56 -6.81
CA ASP A 280 -10.65 14.63 -7.74
C ASP A 280 -10.61 15.29 -9.12
N ILE A 281 -9.50 15.15 -9.84
CA ILE A 281 -9.38 15.52 -11.25
C ILE A 281 -8.83 14.35 -12.05
N GLU A 282 -9.34 14.17 -13.27
CA GLU A 282 -8.66 13.38 -14.29
C GLU A 282 -8.23 14.28 -15.45
N THR A 283 -6.95 14.18 -15.86
CA THR A 283 -6.37 14.96 -16.95
C THR A 283 -5.78 14.06 -18.04
N GLU A 284 -5.69 14.59 -19.26
CA GLU A 284 -5.09 13.88 -20.39
C GLU A 284 -4.11 14.74 -21.18
N LEU A 285 -2.95 14.17 -21.52
CA LEU A 285 -2.00 14.71 -22.50
C LEU A 285 -2.50 14.35 -23.90
N VAL A 286 -2.72 15.37 -24.72
CA VAL A 286 -3.34 15.26 -26.04
C VAL A 286 -2.36 15.66 -27.13
N MET A 287 -2.26 14.85 -28.19
CA MET A 287 -1.51 15.16 -29.41
C MET A 287 -2.48 15.20 -30.59
N LYS A 288 -2.56 16.33 -31.31
CA LYS A 288 -3.49 16.53 -32.45
C LYS A 288 -4.95 16.15 -32.15
N GLY A 289 -5.42 16.41 -30.92
CA GLY A 289 -6.78 16.09 -30.48
C GLY A 289 -7.00 14.65 -30.01
N VAL A 290 -6.00 13.77 -30.13
CA VAL A 290 -6.02 12.38 -29.66
C VAL A 290 -5.34 12.28 -28.28
N PRO A 291 -6.02 11.76 -27.24
CA PRO A 291 -5.40 11.50 -25.94
C PRO A 291 -4.31 10.43 -26.02
N ILE A 292 -3.21 10.63 -25.30
CA ILE A 292 -2.04 9.74 -25.31
C ILE A 292 -1.74 9.15 -23.92
N VAL A 293 -1.85 9.96 -22.87
CA VAL A 293 -1.61 9.58 -21.46
C VAL A 293 -2.66 10.24 -20.58
N TYR A 294 -3.07 9.56 -19.50
CA TYR A 294 -4.08 10.01 -18.54
C TYR A 294 -3.50 10.02 -17.12
N SER A 295 -3.88 10.99 -16.30
CA SER A 295 -3.58 11.07 -14.86
C SER A 295 -4.87 11.18 -14.07
N TYR A 296 -4.84 10.66 -12.84
CA TYR A 296 -5.85 10.92 -11.82
C TYR A 296 -5.13 11.59 -10.65
N ASP A 297 -5.64 12.72 -10.18
CA ASP A 297 -5.04 13.47 -9.08
C ASP A 297 -6.17 13.77 -8.06
N GLY A 298 -6.10 13.26 -6.82
CA GLY A 298 -7.13 13.53 -5.81
C GLY A 298 -6.88 12.91 -4.44
N ASP A 299 -7.31 13.59 -3.38
CA ASP A 299 -7.29 13.12 -1.97
C ASP A 299 -8.56 13.65 -1.27
N LYS A 300 -9.10 12.91 -0.30
CA LYS A 300 -10.31 13.25 0.48
C LYS A 300 -10.05 14.09 1.73
N ALA A 301 -8.80 14.20 2.15
CA ALA A 301 -8.34 14.92 3.34
C ALA A 301 -7.20 15.91 3.05
N THR A 302 -6.53 15.83 1.90
CA THR A 302 -5.50 16.80 1.47
C THR A 302 -5.64 17.16 -0.02
N HIS A 303 -4.60 17.75 -0.61
CA HIS A 303 -4.49 18.00 -2.05
C HIS A 303 -3.88 16.77 -2.73
N GLY A 304 -4.51 16.26 -3.80
CA GLY A 304 -3.88 15.23 -4.63
C GLY A 304 -2.84 15.84 -5.57
N VAL A 305 -1.78 15.12 -5.91
CA VAL A 305 -0.78 15.52 -6.92
C VAL A 305 -0.47 14.34 -7.82
N GLY A 306 -0.61 14.51 -9.13
CA GLY A 306 -0.23 13.51 -10.12
C GLY A 306 0.59 14.10 -11.26
N THR A 307 1.29 13.24 -11.99
CA THR A 307 2.18 13.64 -13.08
C THR A 307 1.87 12.88 -14.37
N LEU A 308 1.66 13.62 -15.45
CA LEU A 308 1.61 13.13 -16.83
C LEU A 308 3.03 13.16 -17.43
N SER A 309 3.45 12.10 -18.13
CA SER A 309 4.67 12.15 -18.94
C SER A 309 4.62 11.26 -20.19
N ALA A 310 5.29 11.68 -21.26
CA ALA A 310 5.35 10.93 -22.53
C ALA A 310 6.54 11.32 -23.41
N VAL A 311 7.11 10.37 -24.16
CA VAL A 311 7.94 10.67 -25.35
C VAL A 311 7.08 10.55 -26.60
N LEU A 312 6.99 11.63 -27.37
CA LEU A 312 6.24 11.73 -28.63
C LEU A 312 7.19 12.02 -29.79
N ASN A 313 6.99 11.36 -30.93
CA ASN A 313 7.64 11.71 -32.19
C ASN A 313 6.75 12.69 -32.98
N LEU A 314 7.13 13.96 -33.02
CA LEU A 314 6.33 15.03 -33.61
C LEU A 314 6.84 15.43 -35.00
N SER A 315 5.90 15.76 -35.87
CA SER A 315 6.14 16.50 -37.12
C SER A 315 6.13 18.01 -36.85
N VAL A 316 6.70 18.80 -37.77
CA VAL A 316 6.59 20.27 -37.69
C VAL A 316 5.11 20.68 -37.72
N GLY A 317 4.69 21.49 -36.75
CA GLY A 317 3.31 21.94 -36.62
C GLY A 317 2.37 21.00 -35.87
N ASP A 318 2.84 19.85 -35.37
CA ASP A 318 2.04 19.02 -34.47
C ASP A 318 1.80 19.74 -33.14
N ASP A 319 0.53 19.79 -32.71
CA ASP A 319 0.09 20.41 -31.46
C ASP A 319 -0.02 19.38 -30.32
N VAL A 320 0.51 19.75 -29.15
CA VAL A 320 0.46 18.98 -27.90
C VAL A 320 0.01 19.89 -26.74
N TRP A 321 -0.96 19.44 -25.95
CA TRP A 321 -1.49 20.19 -24.79
C TRP A 321 -2.09 19.24 -23.75
N ILE A 322 -2.56 19.79 -22.63
CA ILE A 322 -3.25 19.04 -21.57
C ILE A 322 -4.66 19.58 -21.42
N ARG A 323 -5.63 18.69 -21.21
CA ARG A 323 -7.02 19.07 -20.93
C ARG A 323 -7.68 18.15 -19.91
N ILE A 324 -8.82 18.59 -19.39
CA ILE A 324 -9.69 17.81 -18.51
C ILE A 324 -10.22 16.57 -19.25
N TYR A 325 -10.07 15.39 -18.66
CA TYR A 325 -10.57 14.12 -19.21
C TYR A 325 -12.12 14.05 -19.19
N ASN A 326 -12.70 13.25 -20.08
CA ASN A 326 -14.16 13.08 -20.17
C ASN A 326 -14.69 12.06 -19.14
N ASN A 327 -14.73 12.47 -17.88
CA ASN A 327 -15.42 11.75 -16.81
C ASN A 327 -16.38 12.69 -16.06
N PRO A 328 -17.66 12.78 -16.46
CA PRO A 328 -18.62 13.70 -15.83
C PRO A 328 -18.98 13.34 -14.37
N VAL A 329 -18.52 12.20 -13.84
CA VAL A 329 -18.70 11.82 -12.42
C VAL A 329 -17.59 12.40 -11.54
N LYS A 330 -16.42 12.72 -12.11
CA LYS A 330 -15.25 13.27 -11.43
C LYS A 330 -15.02 14.73 -11.82
N ASN A 331 -14.95 14.97 -13.11
CA ASN A 331 -14.78 16.27 -13.73
C ASN A 331 -16.15 16.90 -14.03
N ASP A 332 -16.87 17.31 -12.98
CA ASP A 332 -18.24 17.85 -13.05
C ASP A 332 -18.35 19.30 -13.56
N GLY A 333 -17.20 19.96 -13.80
CA GLY A 333 -17.10 21.36 -14.21
C GLY A 333 -16.81 22.35 -13.07
N ASN A 334 -16.65 21.88 -11.82
CA ASN A 334 -16.23 22.69 -10.66
C ASN A 334 -14.77 22.44 -10.25
N VAL A 335 -13.98 21.81 -11.12
CA VAL A 335 -12.62 21.36 -10.82
C VAL A 335 -11.67 22.54 -10.61
N ARG A 336 -10.85 22.50 -9.54
CA ARG A 336 -9.78 23.46 -9.26
C ARG A 336 -8.40 22.82 -9.26
N VAL A 337 -7.41 23.52 -9.85
CA VAL A 337 -6.05 23.01 -10.04
C VAL A 337 -4.93 24.03 -9.81
N TYR A 338 -3.76 23.49 -9.46
CA TYR A 338 -2.45 24.13 -9.45
C TYR A 338 -1.47 23.25 -10.27
N GLY A 339 -0.33 23.76 -10.73
CA GLY A 339 0.67 22.90 -11.38
C GLY A 339 1.74 23.59 -12.24
N GLU A 340 2.57 22.75 -12.86
CA GLU A 340 3.65 23.13 -13.77
C GLU A 340 3.84 22.10 -14.91
N CYS A 341 4.39 22.55 -16.05
CA CYS A 341 4.60 21.74 -17.25
C CYS A 341 5.99 21.97 -17.86
N SER A 342 6.76 20.90 -18.06
CA SER A 342 8.14 20.89 -18.56
C SER A 342 8.35 19.85 -19.67
N PHE A 343 9.54 19.85 -20.28
CA PHE A 343 9.95 18.99 -21.40
C PHE A 343 11.50 18.90 -21.33
N LEU A 344 12.11 17.97 -22.07
CA LEU A 344 13.58 17.87 -22.20
C LEU A 344 13.97 17.47 -23.64
N CYS A 345 15.27 17.58 -23.95
CA CYS A 345 15.84 17.80 -25.28
C CYS A 345 15.61 16.69 -26.34
N ARG A 346 15.67 17.15 -27.60
CA ARG A 346 15.46 16.43 -28.87
C ARG A 346 16.58 15.41 -29.18
N TYR A 347 16.22 14.13 -29.26
CA TYR A 347 17.08 13.09 -29.86
C TYR A 347 16.89 13.04 -31.38
N ASP A 348 17.99 13.05 -32.14
CA ASP A 348 18.00 13.11 -33.61
C ASP A 348 18.70 11.88 -34.21
N ARG A 349 17.93 10.83 -34.54
CA ARG A 349 18.26 9.89 -35.62
C ARG A 349 17.08 9.03 -36.08
N SER A 350 17.21 8.56 -37.32
CA SER A 350 16.22 7.91 -38.17
C SER A 350 15.59 6.61 -37.64
N SER A 351 14.37 6.35 -38.11
CA SER A 351 13.47 5.24 -37.75
C SER A 351 13.89 3.84 -38.25
N THR A 352 13.47 2.81 -37.51
CA THR A 352 13.30 1.42 -38.01
C THR A 352 12.26 0.65 -37.17
N LYS A 353 11.70 -0.45 -37.71
CA LYS A 353 10.42 -1.08 -37.28
C LYS A 353 10.55 -2.34 -36.40
N LEU A 354 9.50 -2.55 -35.57
CA LEU A 354 8.82 -3.82 -35.16
C LEU A 354 9.57 -4.93 -34.36
N GLY A 355 8.89 -5.46 -33.33
CA GLY A 355 9.19 -6.72 -32.60
C GLY A 355 8.38 -6.82 -31.30
N LYS A 356 8.02 -8.03 -30.83
CA LYS A 356 7.16 -8.27 -29.63
C LYS A 356 7.85 -9.11 -28.54
N GLN A 357 7.40 -8.93 -27.29
CA GLN A 357 7.36 -9.90 -26.16
C GLN A 357 8.72 -10.24 -25.45
N GLN A 358 8.82 -10.37 -24.11
CA GLN A 358 7.81 -10.27 -23.03
C GLN A 358 8.43 -10.03 -21.61
N THR A 359 8.33 -8.80 -21.08
CA THR A 359 8.53 -8.40 -19.66
C THR A 359 7.55 -7.24 -19.40
N VAL A 360 6.95 -7.10 -18.19
CA VAL A 360 5.80 -6.18 -17.84
C VAL A 360 5.21 -5.49 -19.08
N ALA A 361 4.42 -6.24 -19.83
CA ALA A 361 4.15 -5.88 -21.21
C ALA A 361 3.21 -4.66 -21.28
N PHE A 362 3.79 -3.47 -21.47
CA PHE A 362 3.06 -2.26 -21.83
C PHE A 362 2.22 -2.55 -23.08
N GLN A 363 0.92 -2.74 -22.89
CA GLN A 363 0.00 -3.21 -23.95
C GLN A 363 -0.05 -2.23 -25.13
N GLN A 364 0.35 -0.98 -24.91
CA GLN A 364 0.46 0.08 -25.89
C GLN A 364 1.85 0.72 -25.82
N THR A 365 2.62 0.61 -26.91
CA THR A 365 3.89 1.32 -27.08
C THR A 365 3.66 2.61 -27.87
N VAL A 366 3.82 3.77 -27.23
CA VAL A 366 3.65 5.09 -27.91
C VAL A 366 4.85 5.39 -28.82
N THR A 367 6.08 5.11 -28.37
CA THR A 367 7.32 5.32 -29.13
C THR A 367 8.41 4.31 -28.71
N ASN A 368 9.12 3.69 -29.66
CA ASN A 368 10.28 2.81 -29.40
C ASN A 368 11.33 2.97 -30.52
N VAL A 369 11.99 4.14 -30.57
CA VAL A 369 13.00 4.42 -31.59
C VAL A 369 14.25 3.59 -31.34
N GLY A 370 14.65 2.82 -32.36
CA GLY A 370 15.79 1.90 -32.29
C GLY A 370 15.47 0.51 -31.73
N SER A 371 14.21 0.20 -31.37
CA SER A 371 13.78 -1.13 -30.89
C SER A 371 14.66 -1.66 -29.73
N ARG A 372 14.90 -0.78 -28.75
CA ARG A 372 15.73 -1.06 -27.55
C ARG A 372 14.91 -1.38 -26.31
N TRP A 373 13.63 -1.06 -26.28
CA TRP A 373 12.72 -1.56 -25.25
C TRP A 373 12.63 -3.10 -25.33
N ASP A 374 12.47 -3.77 -24.19
CA ASP A 374 12.51 -5.24 -24.01
C ASP A 374 13.82 -5.92 -24.50
N ARG A 375 14.96 -5.22 -24.44
CA ARG A 375 16.29 -5.77 -24.77
C ARG A 375 17.38 -5.17 -23.89
N GLN A 376 18.42 -5.97 -23.64
CA GLN A 376 19.68 -5.48 -23.08
C GLN A 376 20.21 -4.26 -23.85
N VAL A 377 20.87 -3.37 -23.12
CA VAL A 377 21.48 -2.14 -23.60
C VAL A 377 22.50 -2.46 -24.69
N THR A 378 22.15 -2.09 -25.92
CA THR A 378 22.95 -2.35 -27.14
C THR A 378 24.00 -1.27 -27.42
N LYS A 379 24.01 -0.19 -26.66
CA LYS A 379 25.01 0.89 -26.72
C LYS A 379 25.07 1.57 -25.35
N GLY A 380 26.24 1.61 -24.73
CA GLY A 380 26.43 2.35 -23.49
C GLY A 380 26.19 3.85 -23.66
N GLY A 381 25.78 4.51 -22.58
CA GLY A 381 25.36 5.90 -22.55
C GLY A 381 24.58 6.25 -21.28
N THR A 382 24.23 7.51 -21.13
CA THR A 382 23.39 7.98 -20.01
C THR A 382 21.91 7.86 -20.40
N LEU A 383 21.11 7.16 -19.58
CA LEU A 383 19.66 7.03 -19.73
C LEU A 383 18.97 7.87 -18.65
N LEU A 384 17.95 8.64 -19.04
CA LEU A 384 16.94 9.14 -18.11
C LEU A 384 15.74 8.19 -18.17
N PHE A 385 15.43 7.57 -17.04
CA PHE A 385 14.27 6.70 -16.83
C PHE A 385 13.24 7.42 -15.96
N LEU A 386 11.97 7.29 -16.33
CA LEU A 386 10.82 7.90 -15.67
C LEU A 386 9.67 6.89 -15.65
N SER A 387 8.92 6.78 -14.57
CA SER A 387 7.64 6.06 -14.56
C SER A 387 6.61 6.81 -13.75
N ASN A 388 5.38 6.82 -14.26
CA ASN A 388 4.22 7.33 -13.56
C ASN A 388 3.22 6.16 -13.48
N ASN A 389 2.75 5.85 -12.28
CA ASN A 389 1.95 4.65 -12.04
C ASN A 389 0.63 5.08 -11.39
N ASN A 390 -0.52 4.69 -11.96
CA ASN A 390 -1.82 5.04 -11.39
C ASN A 390 -2.35 3.87 -10.56
N GLU A 391 -2.86 4.17 -9.37
CA GLU A 391 -3.09 3.18 -8.32
C GLU A 391 -4.58 2.98 -8.03
N PRO A 392 -5.10 1.75 -7.99
CA PRO A 392 -6.52 1.53 -7.70
C PRO A 392 -6.87 1.95 -6.26
N LEU A 393 -8.00 2.66 -6.12
CA LEU A 393 -8.59 3.06 -4.85
C LEU A 393 -8.46 2.01 -3.74
N GLY A 394 -7.96 2.43 -2.57
CA GLY A 394 -8.04 1.65 -1.33
C GLY A 394 -6.82 0.80 -1.01
N ARG A 395 -5.67 1.02 -1.66
CA ARG A 395 -4.52 0.11 -1.67
C ARG A 395 -3.20 0.83 -1.47
N SER A 396 -2.19 0.07 -1.05
CA SER A 396 -0.78 0.48 -1.07
C SER A 396 -0.09 -0.13 -2.28
N HIS A 397 0.91 0.57 -2.82
CA HIS A 397 1.63 0.14 -4.00
C HIS A 397 3.11 0.54 -3.89
N GLU A 398 3.98 -0.38 -4.30
CA GLU A 398 5.41 -0.19 -4.28
C GLU A 398 5.99 -0.65 -5.61
N THR A 399 6.72 0.25 -6.26
CA THR A 399 7.44 0.00 -7.52
C THR A 399 8.91 0.31 -7.38
N GLU A 400 9.70 -0.49 -8.09
CA GLU A 400 11.14 -0.37 -8.13
C GLU A 400 11.61 -0.27 -9.57
N LEU A 401 12.54 0.64 -9.82
CA LEU A 401 13.39 0.57 -11.00
C LEU A 401 14.56 -0.37 -10.70
N VAL A 402 14.71 -1.40 -11.53
CA VAL A 402 15.72 -2.44 -11.37
C VAL A 402 16.76 -2.32 -12.47
N LEU A 403 18.04 -2.28 -12.11
CA LEU A 403 19.20 -2.30 -13.01
C LEU A 403 20.00 -3.57 -12.72
N LYS A 404 20.20 -4.44 -13.71
CA LYS A 404 20.93 -5.73 -13.57
C LYS A 404 20.39 -6.66 -12.48
N GLY A 405 19.10 -6.57 -12.17
CA GLY A 405 18.47 -7.33 -11.08
C GLY A 405 18.57 -6.68 -9.70
N VAL A 406 19.27 -5.55 -9.57
CA VAL A 406 19.38 -4.77 -8.32
C VAL A 406 18.43 -3.57 -8.38
N PRO A 407 17.54 -3.36 -7.39
CA PRO A 407 16.74 -2.14 -7.30
C PRO A 407 17.62 -0.90 -7.09
N VAL A 408 17.37 0.16 -7.87
CA VAL A 408 18.14 1.42 -7.83
C VAL A 408 17.31 2.64 -7.45
N VAL A 409 15.99 2.58 -7.65
CA VAL A 409 15.04 3.61 -7.20
C VAL A 409 13.74 2.92 -6.78
N TYR A 410 13.15 3.39 -5.68
CA TYR A 410 11.89 2.90 -5.12
C TYR A 410 10.85 4.03 -5.17
N SER A 411 9.57 3.67 -5.30
CA SER A 411 8.44 4.59 -5.20
C SER A 411 7.30 3.87 -4.50
N TYR A 412 6.80 4.47 -3.41
CA TYR A 412 5.73 3.96 -2.56
C TYR A 412 4.63 5.02 -2.46
N ASP A 413 3.38 4.60 -2.61
CA ASP A 413 2.20 5.40 -2.31
C ASP A 413 1.14 4.51 -1.59
N GLU A 414 0.33 5.14 -0.76
CA GLU A 414 -0.76 4.51 -0.01
C GLU A 414 -1.84 5.55 0.32
N ASP A 415 -2.90 5.61 -0.49
CA ASP A 415 -4.17 6.17 -0.04
C ASP A 415 -5.28 5.12 -0.05
N ARG A 416 -5.89 4.95 1.14
CA ARG A 416 -7.04 4.08 1.34
C ARG A 416 -8.37 4.75 0.93
N ARG A 417 -8.35 6.02 0.48
CA ARG A 417 -9.54 6.86 0.26
C ARG A 417 -9.66 7.50 -1.13
N ALA A 418 -8.58 7.56 -1.91
CA ALA A 418 -8.55 7.97 -3.31
C ALA A 418 -7.70 7.00 -4.17
N TYR A 419 -7.57 7.29 -5.46
CA TYR A 419 -6.58 6.66 -6.35
C TYR A 419 -5.27 7.44 -6.20
N GLY A 420 -4.16 6.76 -5.92
CA GLY A 420 -2.82 7.37 -5.79
C GLY A 420 -2.05 7.43 -7.12
N THR A 421 -0.89 8.08 -7.09
CA THR A 421 0.04 8.09 -8.24
C THR A 421 1.52 8.04 -7.82
N GLY A 422 2.06 6.82 -7.70
CA GLY A 422 3.51 6.62 -7.54
C GLY A 422 4.30 7.05 -8.79
N CYS A 423 5.20 8.02 -8.63
CA CYS A 423 6.13 8.45 -9.67
C CYS A 423 7.58 8.11 -9.29
N LEU A 424 8.43 7.79 -10.28
CA LEU A 424 9.86 7.52 -10.08
C LEU A 424 10.70 8.12 -11.21
N SER A 425 11.92 8.56 -10.89
CA SER A 425 12.88 9.08 -11.87
C SER A 425 14.32 8.67 -11.54
N ALA A 426 15.13 8.39 -12.56
CA ALA A 426 16.53 8.01 -12.40
C ALA A 426 17.38 8.45 -13.60
N VAL A 427 18.60 8.93 -13.33
CA VAL A 427 19.65 9.09 -14.35
C VAL A 427 20.65 7.97 -14.17
N LEU A 428 20.69 7.03 -15.11
CA LEU A 428 21.53 5.83 -15.06
C LEU A 428 22.63 5.91 -16.13
N ASN A 429 23.87 5.64 -15.75
CA ASN A 429 24.94 5.38 -16.72
C ASN A 429 24.96 3.88 -17.03
N LEU A 430 24.61 3.53 -18.26
CA LEU A 430 24.48 2.15 -18.71
C LEU A 430 25.66 1.76 -19.61
N VAL A 431 26.13 0.53 -19.48
CA VAL A 431 27.09 -0.09 -20.40
C VAL A 431 26.42 -1.17 -21.26
N VAL A 432 27.13 -1.69 -22.26
CA VAL A 432 26.56 -2.70 -23.18
C VAL A 432 26.33 -4.01 -22.42
N GLY A 433 25.13 -4.57 -22.54
CA GLY A 433 24.69 -5.78 -21.83
C GLY A 433 23.91 -5.51 -20.54
N ASP A 434 23.84 -4.25 -20.09
CA ASP A 434 22.99 -3.86 -18.95
C ASP A 434 21.51 -4.09 -19.29
N ASP A 435 20.68 -4.29 -18.27
CA ASP A 435 19.24 -4.47 -18.44
C ASP A 435 18.48 -3.70 -17.35
N VAL A 436 17.35 -3.08 -17.73
CA VAL A 436 16.60 -2.12 -16.91
C VAL A 436 15.10 -2.35 -17.08
N TRP A 437 14.40 -2.59 -15.97
CA TRP A 437 12.96 -2.81 -15.96
C TRP A 437 12.30 -2.29 -14.68
N ILE A 438 10.97 -2.20 -14.68
CA ILE A 438 10.19 -1.90 -13.48
C ILE A 438 9.74 -3.23 -12.85
N ARG A 439 9.94 -3.36 -11.54
CA ARG A 439 9.36 -4.42 -10.71
C ARG A 439 8.25 -3.81 -9.86
N ILE A 440 7.10 -4.47 -9.85
CA ILE A 440 6.05 -4.22 -8.86
C ILE A 440 6.34 -5.17 -7.69
N MET A 441 6.34 -4.67 -6.46
CA MET A 441 6.63 -5.48 -5.28
C MET A 441 5.40 -6.28 -4.83
N ASP A 442 5.66 -7.54 -4.46
CA ASP A 442 4.64 -8.51 -4.08
C ASP A 442 4.24 -8.29 -2.61
N ASN A 443 3.24 -7.43 -2.41
CA ASN A 443 2.69 -7.05 -1.11
C ASN A 443 1.30 -7.70 -0.98
N PRO A 444 0.91 -8.27 0.19
CA PRO A 444 -0.42 -8.87 0.39
C PRO A 444 -1.65 -7.99 0.08
N THR A 445 -1.51 -6.67 -0.12
CA THR A 445 -2.56 -5.76 -0.60
C THR A 445 -2.63 -5.60 -2.14
N ASN A 446 -1.61 -6.08 -2.85
CA ASN A 446 -1.38 -5.87 -4.28
C ASN A 446 -1.94 -7.04 -5.09
N ASP A 447 -3.04 -6.84 -5.82
CA ASP A 447 -3.73 -7.90 -6.58
C ASP A 447 -3.32 -7.98 -8.06
N GLY A 448 -2.26 -7.24 -8.45
CA GLY A 448 -1.77 -7.18 -9.82
C GLY A 448 -2.54 -6.24 -10.77
N ASN A 449 -3.59 -5.54 -10.31
CA ASN A 449 -4.31 -4.54 -11.13
C ASN A 449 -3.60 -3.17 -11.25
N VAL A 450 -2.27 -3.18 -11.37
CA VAL A 450 -1.45 -1.97 -11.47
C VAL A 450 -1.37 -1.47 -12.91
N ARG A 451 -1.55 -0.16 -13.14
CA ARG A 451 -1.25 0.50 -14.42
C ARG A 451 0.03 1.30 -14.33
N VAL A 452 1.14 0.65 -14.67
CA VAL A 452 2.46 1.27 -14.86
C VAL A 452 2.47 2.00 -16.21
N HIS A 453 2.96 3.25 -16.25
CA HIS A 453 3.32 3.96 -17.47
C HIS A 453 4.82 4.34 -17.40
N GLY A 454 5.66 3.44 -17.92
CA GLY A 454 7.12 3.55 -17.90
C GLY A 454 7.69 4.16 -19.18
N LEU A 455 8.79 4.90 -19.03
CA LEU A 455 9.40 5.70 -20.08
C LEU A 455 10.92 5.77 -19.89
N GLY A 456 11.69 5.46 -20.94
CA GLY A 456 13.15 5.58 -20.92
C GLY A 456 13.66 6.25 -22.19
N PHE A 457 14.56 7.24 -22.04
CA PHE A 457 15.23 7.86 -23.17
C PHE A 457 16.73 8.05 -22.93
N LEU A 458 17.53 7.71 -23.95
CA LEU A 458 18.98 7.84 -23.91
C LEU A 458 19.36 9.30 -24.16
N VAL A 459 20.03 9.91 -23.19
CA VAL A 459 20.45 11.31 -23.19
C VAL A 459 21.74 11.50 -24.00
N SER A 460 22.60 10.47 -24.11
CA SER A 460 23.79 10.45 -24.99
C SER A 460 24.31 9.04 -25.30
#